data_AF-A0A358R2I5-F1
#
_entry.id   AF-A0A358R2I5-F1
#
_cell.length_a   1.000
_cell.length_b   1.000
_cell.length_c   1.000
_cell.angle_alpha   90.00
_cell.angle_beta   90.00
_cell.angle_gamma   90.00
#
_symmetry.space_group_name_H-M   'P 1'
#
loop_
_entity.id
_entity.type
_entity.pdbx_description
1 polymer ?
#
loop_
_entity_poly.entity_id
_entity_poly.type
_entity_poly.pdbx_seq_one_letter_code
_entity_poly.pdbx_strand_id
1 'polypeptide(L)'
;EILEIVGIEIKRSGYGDALSAGIVITGGGSLVKNICPLAAQVLGMDAKIGQPSALGGGMVQEVSSPIYATAVGLVQHAIAMGLANGGRAGQGSGQASGKSMEVWSEGFIGRMKNWFSEL
;
A
#
# COMPACT_ATOMS: atom_id res chain seq x y z
N GLU A 1 -16.58 -14.92 -13.20
CA GLU A 1 -17.34 -13.99 -12.32
C GLU A 1 -16.51 -12.83 -11.74
N ILE A 2 -15.68 -12.98 -10.69
CA ILE A 2 -15.03 -11.80 -10.05
C ILE A 2 -14.14 -10.97 -11.01
N LEU A 3 -13.35 -11.63 -11.84
CA LEU A 3 -12.48 -10.96 -12.82
C LEU A 3 -13.29 -10.33 -13.97
N GLU A 4 -14.45 -10.88 -14.31
CA GLU A 4 -15.35 -10.27 -15.30
C GLU A 4 -15.96 -8.98 -14.75
N ILE A 5 -16.35 -8.96 -13.48
CA ILE A 5 -16.85 -7.76 -12.79
C ILE A 5 -15.76 -6.68 -12.77
N VAL A 6 -14.51 -7.06 -12.47
CA VAL A 6 -13.36 -6.14 -12.58
C VAL A 6 -13.22 -5.58 -13.99
N GLY A 7 -13.37 -6.42 -15.02
CA GLY A 7 -13.33 -5.98 -16.43
C GLY A 7 -14.45 -5.01 -16.80
N ILE A 8 -15.67 -5.22 -16.29
CA ILE A 8 -16.79 -4.28 -16.45
C ILE A 8 -16.42 -2.94 -15.79
N GLU A 9 -15.83 -2.98 -14.60
CA GLU A 9 -15.51 -1.76 -13.85
C GLU A 9 -14.37 -0.94 -14.49
N ILE A 10 -13.35 -1.61 -15.02
CA ILE A 10 -12.27 -0.95 -15.79
C ILE A 10 -12.83 -0.24 -17.02
N LYS A 11 -13.78 -0.87 -17.74
CA LYS A 11 -14.46 -0.23 -18.87
C LYS A 11 -15.30 0.95 -18.42
N ARG A 12 -16.06 0.79 -17.33
CA ARG A 12 -16.92 1.84 -16.76
C ARG A 12 -16.11 3.05 -16.29
N SER A 13 -14.90 2.85 -15.79
CA SER A 13 -14.04 3.93 -15.32
C SER A 13 -13.44 4.78 -16.46
N GLY A 14 -13.48 4.30 -17.71
CA GLY A 14 -12.87 4.98 -18.85
C GLY A 14 -11.32 4.96 -18.86
N TYR A 15 -10.69 4.18 -17.98
CA TYR A 15 -9.23 4.12 -17.84
C TYR A 15 -8.58 2.90 -18.50
N GLY A 16 -9.36 2.05 -19.20
CA GLY A 16 -8.85 0.82 -19.82
C GLY A 16 -7.60 1.06 -20.67
N ASP A 17 -7.62 2.07 -21.55
CA ASP A 17 -6.50 2.40 -22.44
C ASP A 17 -5.30 3.04 -21.70
N ALA A 18 -5.51 3.56 -20.49
CA ALA A 18 -4.46 4.15 -19.66
C ALA A 18 -3.67 3.10 -18.85
N LEU A 19 -4.14 1.86 -18.79
CA LEU A 19 -3.52 0.78 -18.02
C LEU A 19 -2.45 0.01 -18.82
N SER A 20 -1.54 0.73 -19.49
CA SER A 20 -0.49 0.14 -20.35
C SER A 20 0.49 -0.77 -19.60
N ALA A 21 0.66 -0.57 -18.29
CA ALA A 21 1.50 -1.39 -17.42
C ALA A 21 0.81 -2.65 -16.86
N GLY A 22 -0.44 -2.89 -17.25
CA GLY A 22 -1.26 -4.00 -16.77
C GLY A 22 -1.84 -3.78 -15.38
N ILE A 23 -2.19 -4.87 -14.70
CA ILE A 23 -2.86 -4.88 -13.40
C ILE A 23 -2.00 -5.51 -12.31
N VAL A 24 -2.16 -4.99 -11.08
CA VAL A 24 -1.53 -5.53 -9.87
C VAL A 24 -2.61 -6.07 -8.96
N ILE A 25 -2.52 -7.36 -8.61
CA ILE A 25 -3.45 -8.03 -7.70
C ILE A 25 -2.76 -8.20 -6.34
N THR A 26 -3.42 -7.80 -5.25
CA THR A 26 -2.88 -7.88 -3.89
C THR A 26 -3.94 -8.35 -2.89
N GLY A 27 -3.60 -8.42 -1.61
CA GLY A 27 -4.46 -8.99 -0.57
C GLY A 27 -4.46 -10.53 -0.55
N GLY A 28 -5.25 -11.13 0.34
CA GLY A 28 -5.31 -12.61 0.45
C GLY A 28 -5.86 -13.30 -0.80
N GLY A 29 -6.77 -12.66 -1.53
CA GLY A 29 -7.31 -13.21 -2.79
C GLY A 29 -6.26 -13.36 -3.88
N SER A 30 -5.15 -12.62 -3.81
CA SER A 30 -4.05 -12.74 -4.77
C SER A 30 -3.24 -14.03 -4.61
N LEU A 31 -3.43 -14.79 -3.52
CA LEU A 31 -2.76 -16.07 -3.28
C LEU A 31 -3.47 -17.26 -3.92
N VAL A 32 -4.63 -17.04 -4.54
CA VAL A 32 -5.32 -18.09 -5.31
C VAL A 32 -4.41 -18.57 -6.43
N LYS A 33 -4.25 -19.90 -6.52
CA LYS A 33 -3.39 -20.52 -7.52
C LYS A 33 -3.80 -20.09 -8.92
N ASN A 34 -2.81 -19.73 -9.74
CA ASN A 34 -2.99 -19.30 -11.13
C ASN A 34 -3.88 -18.05 -11.34
N ILE A 35 -4.03 -17.20 -10.32
CA ILE A 35 -4.83 -15.98 -10.46
C ILE A 35 -4.28 -15.03 -11.52
N CYS A 36 -2.96 -14.88 -11.64
CA CYS A 36 -2.33 -14.01 -12.66
C CYS A 36 -2.61 -14.50 -14.10
N PRO A 37 -2.33 -15.77 -14.47
CA PRO A 37 -2.70 -16.29 -15.78
C PRO A 37 -4.19 -16.13 -16.09
N LEU A 38 -5.06 -16.42 -15.12
CA LEU A 38 -6.51 -16.29 -15.29
C LEU A 38 -6.93 -14.83 -15.51
N ALA A 39 -6.38 -13.91 -14.71
CA ALA A 39 -6.65 -12.48 -14.85
C ALA A 39 -6.16 -11.95 -16.20
N ALA A 40 -4.99 -12.38 -16.66
CA ALA A 40 -4.48 -12.00 -17.98
C ALA A 40 -5.38 -12.50 -19.11
N GLN A 41 -5.88 -13.74 -19.02
CA GLN A 41 -6.82 -14.29 -19.98
C GLN A 41 -8.17 -13.55 -19.99
N VAL A 42 -8.73 -13.24 -18.82
CA VAL A 42 -10.07 -12.63 -18.70
C VAL A 42 -10.05 -11.14 -19.05
N LEU A 43 -8.98 -10.42 -18.66
CA LEU A 43 -8.90 -8.98 -18.80
C LEU A 43 -8.16 -8.54 -20.07
N GLY A 44 -7.38 -9.43 -20.70
CA GLY A 44 -6.57 -9.10 -21.88
C GLY A 44 -5.38 -8.19 -21.56
N MET A 45 -4.88 -8.24 -20.32
CA MET A 45 -3.84 -7.36 -19.80
C MET A 45 -2.84 -8.14 -18.96
N ASP A 46 -1.57 -7.74 -18.93
CA ASP A 46 -0.59 -8.37 -18.05
C ASP A 46 -1.01 -8.24 -16.58
N ALA A 47 -0.82 -9.30 -15.80
CA ALA A 47 -1.18 -9.35 -14.40
C ALA A 47 -0.04 -9.85 -13.53
N LYS A 48 0.20 -9.15 -12.41
CA LYS A 48 1.24 -9.51 -11.42
C LYS A 48 0.72 -9.41 -9.99
N ILE A 49 1.36 -10.17 -9.10
CA ILE A 49 1.09 -10.10 -7.67
C ILE A 49 1.82 -8.90 -7.08
N GLY A 50 1.09 -8.03 -6.39
CA GLY A 50 1.63 -6.92 -5.62
C GLY A 50 1.98 -7.34 -4.21
N GLN A 51 3.24 -7.16 -3.83
CA GLN A 51 3.72 -7.35 -2.47
C GLN A 51 3.97 -5.99 -1.80
N PRO A 52 3.60 -5.82 -0.52
CA PRO A 52 3.96 -4.61 0.21
C PRO A 52 5.48 -4.44 0.30
N SER A 53 5.95 -3.21 0.09
CA SER A 53 7.34 -2.84 0.36
C SER A 53 7.58 -2.74 1.86
N ALA A 54 8.75 -3.18 2.29
CA ALA A 54 9.10 -3.21 3.70
C ALA A 54 9.21 -1.80 4.30
N LEU A 55 8.62 -1.64 5.47
CA LEU A 55 9.00 -0.57 6.39
C LEU A 55 10.40 -0.93 6.91
N GLY A 56 11.38 -0.04 6.78
CA GLY A 56 12.73 -0.30 7.31
C GLY A 56 12.67 -0.72 8.80
N GLY A 57 13.62 -1.53 9.27
CA GLY A 57 13.68 -1.98 10.66
C GLY A 57 13.69 -3.50 10.90
N GLY A 58 14.02 -4.31 9.89
CA GLY A 58 14.31 -5.74 10.07
C GLY A 58 13.10 -6.68 10.02
N MET A 59 11.86 -6.18 10.07
CA MET A 59 10.63 -7.00 9.97
C MET A 59 10.19 -7.27 8.51
N VAL A 60 11.13 -7.21 7.57
CA VAL A 60 10.84 -7.19 6.12
C VAL A 60 10.25 -8.51 5.64
N GLN A 61 10.68 -9.63 6.21
CA GLN A 61 10.28 -10.95 5.76
C GLN A 61 8.85 -11.26 6.19
N GLU A 62 8.50 -10.89 7.42
CA GLU A 62 7.24 -11.22 8.08
C GLU A 62 6.04 -10.54 7.42
N VAL A 63 6.22 -9.31 6.91
CA VAL A 63 5.13 -8.53 6.30
C VAL A 63 5.17 -8.46 4.78
N SER A 64 6.04 -9.25 4.14
CA SER A 64 6.21 -9.26 2.67
C SER A 64 5.03 -9.89 1.90
N SER A 65 4.19 -10.64 2.60
CA SER A 65 3.03 -11.31 1.98
C SER A 65 1.95 -10.29 1.55
N PRO A 66 1.31 -10.48 0.38
CA PRO A 66 0.19 -9.64 -0.08
C PRO A 66 -0.96 -9.51 0.92
N ILE A 67 -1.11 -10.47 1.86
CA ILE A 67 -2.13 -10.40 2.92
C ILE A 67 -1.98 -9.14 3.80
N TYR A 68 -0.77 -8.59 3.89
CA TYR A 68 -0.46 -7.42 4.70
C TYR A 68 -0.47 -6.11 3.91
N ALA A 69 -0.81 -6.14 2.62
CA ALA A 69 -0.73 -4.96 1.75
C ALA A 69 -1.49 -3.75 2.29
N THR A 70 -2.70 -3.96 2.83
CA THR A 70 -3.51 -2.89 3.43
C THR A 70 -2.86 -2.33 4.69
N ALA A 71 -2.46 -3.20 5.63
CA ALA A 71 -1.87 -2.76 6.90
C ALA A 71 -0.55 -1.99 6.69
N VAL A 72 0.34 -2.53 5.85
CA VAL A 72 1.60 -1.88 5.50
C VAL A 72 1.34 -0.57 4.76
N GLY A 73 0.41 -0.55 3.81
CA GLY A 73 0.04 0.66 3.07
C GLY A 73 -0.52 1.77 3.96
N LEU A 74 -1.33 1.43 4.96
CA LEU A 74 -1.83 2.40 5.95
C LEU A 74 -0.70 3.03 6.76
N VAL A 75 0.26 2.23 7.22
CA VAL A 75 1.42 2.76 7.96
C VAL A 75 2.28 3.65 7.07
N GLN A 76 2.56 3.22 5.83
CA GLN A 76 3.30 4.06 4.87
C GLN A 76 2.57 5.37 4.58
N HIS A 77 1.25 5.32 4.40
CA HIS A 77 0.42 6.50 4.17
C HIS A 77 0.46 7.47 5.36
N ALA A 78 0.37 6.96 6.60
CA ALA A 78 0.47 7.76 7.80
C ALA A 78 1.85 8.43 7.93
N ILE A 79 2.93 7.72 7.62
CA ILE A 79 4.29 8.27 7.58
C ILE A 79 4.37 9.39 6.53
N ALA A 80 3.93 9.12 5.29
CA ALA A 80 3.98 10.09 4.21
C ALA A 80 3.15 11.36 4.52
N MET A 81 1.96 11.21 5.11
CA MET A 81 1.12 12.34 5.50
C MET A 81 1.68 13.10 6.70
N GLY A 82 2.30 12.41 7.67
CA GLY A 82 3.02 13.05 8.77
C GLY A 82 4.15 13.95 8.28
N LEU A 83 4.90 13.47 7.28
CA LEU A 83 5.95 14.24 6.59
C LEU A 83 5.35 15.43 5.81
N ALA A 84 4.20 15.24 5.15
CA ALA A 84 3.53 16.30 4.41
C ALA A 84 2.97 17.42 5.31
N ASN A 85 2.47 17.08 6.50
CA ASN A 85 1.94 18.05 7.47
C ASN A 85 3.02 18.71 8.34
N GLY A 86 4.23 18.13 8.43
CA GLY A 86 5.39 18.70 9.12
C GLY A 86 6.01 19.93 8.43
N GLY A 87 5.60 20.25 7.19
CA GLY A 87 6.14 21.35 6.39
C GLY A 87 5.75 22.78 6.82
N ARG A 88 5.08 22.98 7.96
CA ARG A 88 4.74 24.32 8.49
C ARG A 88 5.46 24.68 9.79
N ALA A 89 6.51 23.93 10.17
CA ALA A 89 7.38 24.31 11.28
C ALA A 89 8.86 24.27 10.84
N GLY A 90 9.45 25.44 10.61
CA GLY A 90 10.88 25.68 10.84
C GLY A 90 11.86 25.19 9.78
N GLN A 91 12.32 26.14 8.97
CA GLN A 91 13.64 26.25 8.34
C GLN A 91 14.75 25.41 9.01
N GLY A 92 15.39 24.50 8.26
CA GLY A 92 16.58 23.78 8.72
C GLY A 92 17.09 22.73 7.75
N SER A 93 18.13 23.06 6.99
CA SER A 93 18.94 22.14 6.19
C SER A 93 19.66 21.11 7.08
N GLY A 94 19.47 19.81 6.86
CA GLY A 94 20.32 18.79 7.50
C GLY A 94 19.80 17.35 7.40
N GLN A 95 20.48 16.54 6.59
CA GLN A 95 20.75 15.10 6.79
C GLN A 95 19.70 14.27 7.59
N ALA A 96 18.70 13.72 6.89
CA ALA A 96 17.67 12.86 7.49
C ALA A 96 17.95 11.38 7.21
N SER A 97 18.52 10.66 8.18
CA SER A 97 18.70 9.19 8.09
C SER A 97 18.40 8.41 9.39
N GLY A 98 17.86 9.03 10.45
CA GLY A 98 17.55 8.23 11.66
C GLY A 98 16.56 8.87 12.62
N LYS A 99 16.75 10.15 12.97
CA LYS A 99 15.93 10.85 13.97
C LYS A 99 14.52 11.20 13.51
N SER A 100 14.28 11.14 12.21
CA SER A 100 12.96 11.37 11.64
C SER A 100 12.01 10.30 12.20
N MET A 101 12.31 9.02 11.99
CA MET A 101 11.41 7.90 12.29
C MET A 101 10.93 7.82 13.75
N GLU A 102 11.76 8.19 14.74
CA GLU A 102 11.38 8.25 16.17
C GLU A 102 10.31 9.33 16.45
N VAL A 103 10.49 10.56 15.97
CA VAL A 103 9.61 11.69 16.33
C VAL A 103 8.20 11.54 15.73
N TRP A 104 8.07 11.00 14.51
CA TRP A 104 6.74 10.75 13.92
C TRP A 104 6.08 9.49 14.49
N SER A 105 6.88 8.51 14.96
CA SER A 105 6.34 7.31 15.60
C SER A 105 5.60 7.66 16.89
N GLU A 106 6.10 8.60 17.70
CA GLU A 106 5.42 9.06 18.93
C GLU A 106 4.07 9.72 18.64
N GLY A 107 4.00 10.59 17.61
CA GLY A 107 2.76 11.29 17.25
C GLY A 107 1.70 10.40 16.58
N PHE A 108 2.11 9.33 15.90
CA PHE A 108 1.21 8.33 15.31
C PHE A 108 0.77 7.28 16.33
N ILE A 109 1.70 6.75 17.12
CA ILE A 109 1.43 5.79 18.20
C ILE A 109 0.55 6.44 19.27
N GLY A 110 0.72 7.73 19.57
CA GLY A 110 -0.16 8.47 20.48
C GLY A 110 -1.62 8.51 20.01
N ARG A 111 -1.86 8.73 18.72
CA ARG A 111 -3.21 8.71 18.14
C ARG A 111 -3.85 7.32 18.15
N MET A 112 -3.06 6.29 17.81
CA MET A 112 -3.51 4.90 17.91
C MET A 112 -3.84 4.49 19.35
N LYS A 113 -3.01 4.90 20.32
CA LYS A 113 -3.24 4.62 21.74
C LYS A 113 -4.54 5.26 22.24
N ASN A 114 -4.79 6.52 21.89
CA ASN A 114 -6.05 7.17 22.24
C ASN A 114 -7.26 6.47 21.63
N TRP A 115 -7.19 6.09 20.35
CA TRP A 115 -8.28 5.36 19.68
C TRP A 115 -8.53 3.98 20.30
N PHE A 116 -7.47 3.25 20.67
CA PHE A 116 -7.59 1.96 21.35
C PHE A 116 -8.05 2.07 22.80
N SER A 117 -7.77 3.19 23.48
CA SER A 117 -8.26 3.42 24.85
C SER A 117 -9.73 3.83 24.91
N GLU A 118 -10.31 4.24 23.79
CA GLU A 118 -11.74 4.54 23.65
C GLU A 118 -12.58 3.31 23.24
N LEU A 119 -11.92 2.20 22.84
CA LEU A 119 -12.52 0.90 22.50
C LEU A 119 -12.61 -0.01 23.73
#